data_AF-A0A962BD37-F1
#
_entry.id   AF-A0A962BD37-F1
#
_cell.length_a   1.000
_cell.length_b   1.000
_cell.length_c   1.000
_cell.angle_alpha   90.00
_cell.angle_beta   90.00
_cell.angle_gamma   90.00
#
_symmetry.space_group_name_H-M   'P 1'
#
loop_
_entity.id
_entity.type
_entity.pdbx_description
1 polymer ?
#
loop_
_entity_poly.entity_id
_entity_poly.type
_entity_poly.pdbx_seq_one_letter_code
_entity_poly.pdbx_strand_id
1 'polypeptide(L)' 'MTFLEQKLNELEARPVQFDQAEQNRRVEMFQHFAVINRFEGIAATPLDERLFSLLAAGKISKPEYLDLCLRDAQGVV' A
#
# COMPACT_ATOMS: atom_id res chain seq x y z
N MET A 1 4.98 3.93 -19.11
CA MET A 1 4.09 3.62 -17.98
C MET A 1 4.25 2.14 -17.70
N THR A 2 4.79 1.77 -16.54
CA THR A 2 5.03 0.36 -16.18
C THR A 2 3.71 -0.33 -15.83
N PHE A 3 3.65 -1.67 -15.84
CA PHE A 3 2.45 -2.40 -15.44
C PHE A 3 2.04 -2.05 -13.99
N LEU A 4 3.03 -1.81 -13.11
CA LEU A 4 2.81 -1.36 -11.74
C LEU A 4 2.03 -0.04 -11.67
N GLU A 5 2.45 0.95 -12.45
CA GLU A 5 1.79 2.26 -12.48
C GLU A 5 0.35 2.15 -12.99
N GLN A 6 0.11 1.33 -14.02
CA GLN A 6 -1.24 1.08 -14.50
C GLN A 6 -2.11 0.45 -13.41
N LYS A 7 -1.60 -0.55 -12.70
CA LYS A 7 -2.33 -1.18 -11.60
C LYS A 7 -2.58 -0.26 -10.42
N LEU A 8 -1.61 0.58 -10.04
CA LEU A 8 -1.82 1.57 -8.98
C LEU A 8 -2.93 2.54 -9.35
N ASN A 9 -2.96 3.03 -10.59
CA ASN A 9 -4.00 3.95 -11.03
C ASN A 9 -5.40 3.31 -11.04
N GLU A 10 -5.51 2.03 -11.45
CA GLU A 10 -6.76 1.28 -11.36
C GLU A 10 -7.24 1.14 -9.92
N LEU A 11 -6.33 0.87 -8.98
CA LEU A 11 -6.64 0.76 -7.56
C LEU A 11 -7.05 2.10 -6.97
N GLU A 12 -6.36 3.19 -7.32
CA GLU A 12 -6.69 4.54 -6.87
C GLU A 12 -8.09 4.99 -7.32
N ALA A 13 -8.54 4.55 -8.51
CA ALA A 13 -9.86 4.83 -9.03
C ALA A 13 -10.99 4.08 -8.29
N ARG A 14 -10.68 3.03 -7.51
CA ARG A 14 -11.70 2.27 -6.77
C ARG A 14 -12.34 3.12 -5.67
N PRO A 15 -13.63 2.90 -5.36
CA PRO A 15 -14.27 3.56 -4.24
C PRO A 15 -13.61 3.13 -2.92
N VAL A 16 -13.54 4.07 -1.99
CA VAL A 16 -13.12 3.82 -0.62
C VAL A 16 -14.14 2.89 0.05
N GLN A 17 -13.66 1.86 0.76
CA GLN A 17 -14.52 0.88 1.44
C GLN A 17 -14.74 1.17 2.92
N PHE A 18 -13.83 1.90 3.56
CA PHE A 18 -13.87 2.20 4.98
C PHE A 18 -14.24 3.65 5.24
N ASP A 19 -14.92 3.90 6.35
CA ASP A 19 -15.17 5.27 6.79
C ASP A 19 -13.87 5.98 7.20
N GLN A 20 -13.96 7.29 7.45
CA GLN A 20 -12.78 8.09 7.77
C GLN A 20 -12.11 7.66 9.10
N ALA A 21 -12.89 7.20 10.07
CA ALA A 21 -12.37 6.80 11.38
C ALA A 21 -11.52 5.53 11.26
N GLU A 22 -12.01 4.52 10.54
CA GLU A 22 -11.29 3.28 10.29
C GLU A 22 -10.08 3.51 9.38
N GLN A 23 -10.18 4.40 8.39
CA GLN A 23 -9.04 4.82 7.58
C GLN A 23 -7.94 5.42 8.44
N ASN A 24 -8.28 6.37 9.33
CA ASN A 24 -7.30 7.00 10.23
C ASN A 24 -6.63 5.95 11.14
N ARG A 25 -7.42 5.05 11.73
CA ARG A 25 -6.90 3.95 12.56
C ARG A 25 -5.90 3.07 11.80
N ARG A 26 -6.17 2.79 10.53
CA ARG A 26 -5.28 2.00 9.67
C ARG A 26 -4.03 2.76 9.28
N VAL A 27 -4.14 4.05 8.96
CA VAL A 27 -2.98 4.91 8.67
C VAL A 27 -2.04 4.95 9.87
N GLU A 28 -2.56 5.13 11.08
CA GLU A 28 -1.74 5.08 12.32
C GLU A 28 -1.01 3.74 12.48
N MET A 29 -1.68 2.62 12.19
CA MET A 29 -1.05 1.30 12.21
C MET A 29 0.15 1.21 11.24
N PHE A 30 0.02 1.75 10.02
CA PHE A 30 1.12 1.78 9.05
C PHE A 30 2.23 2.75 9.44
N GLN A 31 1.89 3.88 10.09
CA GLN A 31 2.89 4.79 10.64
C GLN A 31 3.72 4.13 11.73
N HIS A 32 3.09 3.37 12.64
CA HIS A 32 3.82 2.59 13.64
C HIS A 32 4.77 1.57 12.99
N PHE A 33 4.31 0.87 11.95
CA PHE A 33 5.14 -0.06 11.20
C PHE A 33 6.35 0.63 10.56
N ALA A 34 6.15 1.79 9.93
CA ALA A 34 7.23 2.58 9.34
C ALA A 34 8.25 3.06 10.39
N VAL A 35 7.79 3.50 11.55
CA VAL A 35 8.67 3.92 12.66
C VAL A 35 9.49 2.75 13.20
N ILE A 36 8.88 1.57 13.38
CA ILE A 36 9.59 0.36 13.82
C ILE A 36 10.69 -0.01 12.82
N ASN A 37 10.36 -0.06 11.52
CA ASN A 37 11.33 -0.41 10.46
C ASN A 37 12.48 0.59 10.35
N ARG A 38 12.25 1.86 10.72
CA ARG A 38 13.30 2.87 10.73
C ARG A 38 14.42 2.55 11.72
N PHE A 39 14.13 1.88 12.84
CA PHE A 39 15.16 1.41 13.77
C PHE A 39 16.07 0.34 13.15
N GLU A 40 15.56 -0.42 12.18
CA GLU A 40 16.30 -1.41 11.40
C GLU A 40 17.00 -0.80 10.17
N GLY A 41 16.94 0.53 10.00
CA GLY A 41 17.51 1.22 8.83
C GLY A 41 16.69 1.04 7.55
N ILE A 42 15.47 0.48 7.64
CA ILE A 42 14.57 0.29 6.50
C ILE A 42 13.63 1.50 6.41
N ALA A 43 13.70 2.23 5.30
CA ALA A 43 12.82 3.36 5.01
C ALA A 43 11.75 2.96 4.00
N ALA A 44 10.50 3.39 4.24
CA ALA A 44 9.42 3.25 3.27
C ALA A 44 9.74 4.10 2.02
N THR A 45 9.56 3.51 0.86
CA THR A 45 9.63 4.21 -0.42
C THR A 45 8.32 4.94 -0.72
N PRO A 46 8.29 5.90 -1.66
CA PRO A 46 7.04 6.52 -2.11
C PRO A 46 6.00 5.51 -2.62
N LEU A 47 6.45 4.36 -3.14
CA LEU A 47 5.57 3.28 -3.58
C LEU A 47 4.90 2.61 -2.38
N ASP A 48 5.65 2.33 -1.31
CA ASP A 48 5.12 1.73 -0.08
C ASP A 48 4.05 2.62 0.55
N GLU A 49 4.29 3.93 0.60
CA GLU A 49 3.34 4.91 1.14
C GLU A 49 2.03 4.93 0.34
N ARG A 50 2.11 4.84 -1.00
CA ARG A 50 0.93 4.74 -1.87
C ARG A 50 0.16 3.45 -1.60
N LEU A 51 0.86 2.32 -1.50
CA LEU A 51 0.22 1.03 -1.23
C LEU A 51 -0.43 0.97 0.15
N PHE A 52 0.22 1.53 1.19
CA PHE A 52 -0.37 1.64 2.52
C PHE A 52 -1.61 2.52 2.53
N SER A 53 -1.61 3.62 1.77
CA SER A 53 -2.79 4.48 1.60
C SER A 53 -3.95 3.73 0.95
N LEU A 54 -3.67 2.92 -0.09
CA LEU A 54 -4.68 2.07 -0.74
C LEU A 54 -5.22 0.98 0.19
N LEU A 55 -4.36 0.35 1.00
CA LEU A 55 -4.76 -0.65 2.01
C LEU A 55 -5.60 -0.02 3.14
N ALA A 56 -5.22 1.17 3.59
CA ALA A 56 -5.94 1.92 4.61
C ALA A 56 -7.33 2.32 4.13
N ALA A 57 -7.47 2.73 2.87
CA ALA A 57 -8.73 3.07 2.22
C ALA A 57 -9.59 1.84 1.82
N GLY A 58 -9.03 0.63 1.89
CA GLY A 58 -9.70 -0.59 1.44
C GLY A 58 -9.85 -0.70 -0.08
N LYS A 59 -9.04 0.05 -0.83
CA LYS A 59 -9.05 0.02 -2.31
C LYS A 59 -8.32 -1.22 -2.86
N ILE A 60 -7.39 -1.76 -2.09
CA ILE A 60 -6.70 -3.02 -2.33
C ILE A 60 -6.90 -3.95 -1.14
N SER A 61 -7.15 -5.24 -1.41
CA SER A 61 -7.20 -6.26 -0.37
C SER A 61 -5.80 -6.73 0.03
N LYS A 62 -5.66 -7.36 1.22
CA LYS A 62 -4.38 -7.93 1.64
C LYS A 62 -3.82 -8.98 0.64
N PRO A 63 -4.63 -9.90 0.07
CA PRO A 63 -4.15 -10.82 -0.94
C PRO A 63 -3.66 -10.12 -2.22
N GLU A 64 -4.39 -9.11 -2.71
CA GLU A 64 -3.97 -8.34 -3.90
C GLU A 64 -2.66 -7.59 -3.64
N TYR A 65 -2.48 -7.02 -2.44
CA TYR A 65 -1.23 -6.36 -2.05
C TYR A 65 -0.05 -7.34 -2.07
N LEU A 66 -0.22 -8.51 -1.46
CA LEU A 66 0.84 -9.53 -1.44
C LEU A 66 1.19 -10.02 -2.84
N ASP A 67 0.20 -10.27 -3.69
CA ASP A 67 0.43 -10.65 -5.09
C ASP A 67 1.21 -9.56 -5.85
N LEU A 68 0.86 -8.28 -5.63
CA LEU A 68 1.56 -7.15 -6.25
C LEU A 68 3.03 -7.10 -5.85
N CYS A 69 3.32 -7.20 -4.54
CA CYS A 69 4.69 -7.20 -4.02
C CYS A 69 5.51 -8.40 -4.55
N LEU A 70 4.89 -9.59 -4.63
CA LEU A 70 5.56 -10.79 -5.12
C LEU A 70 5.90 -10.69 -6.61
N ARG A 71 5.00 -10.15 -7.43
CA ARG A 71 5.23 -9.97 -8.87
C ARG A 71 6.32 -8.94 -9.14
N ASP A 72 6.34 -7.84 -8.39
CA ASP A 72 7.37 -6.81 -8.50
C ASP A 72 8.75 -7.36 -8.13
N ALA A 73 8.86 -8.10 -7.01
CA ALA A 73 10.10 -8.76 -6.60
C ALA A 73 10.62 -9.80 -7.61
N GLN A 74 9.74 -10.39 -8.40
CA GLN A 74 10.09 -11.35 -9.46
C GLN A 74 10.43 -10.68 -10.80
N GLY A 75 10.28 -9.35 -10.93
CA GLY A 75 10.49 -8.63 -12.18
C GLY A 75 9.45 -8.95 -13.27
N VAL A 76 8.26 -9.39 -12.86
CA VAL A 76 7.16 -9.79 -13.77
C VAL A 76 6.24 -8.58 -14.09
N VAL A 77 6.69 -7.37 -13.76
CA VAL A 77 5.96 -6.10 -13.76
C VAL A 77 6.67 -5.06 -14.64
#